data_AF-A0A223D5B4-F1
#
_entry.id   AF-A0A223D5B4-F1
#
_cell.length_a   1.000
_cell.length_b   1.000
_cell.length_c   1.000
_cell.angle_alpha   90.00
_cell.angle_beta   90.00
_cell.angle_gamma   90.00
#
_symmetry.space_group_name_H-M   'P 1'
#
loop_
_entity.id
_entity.type
_entity.pdbx_description
1 polymer ?
#
loop_
_entity_poly.entity_id
_entity_poly.type
_entity_poly.pdbx_seq_one_letter_code
_entity_poly.pdbx_strand_id
1 'polypeptide(L)'
;MTDQLVTIDRALYRLLHQRTYREAFLAGRYAELGWSEQVAQAFETVDRDELTATAKQISRRLLAGDRTSSKGLRGAFGRVFQALEAAGRPALDVVDAFVESQQYEAYREVPYAGTGICVEEAFYEFLKRDQWFVRDEWLMCLLTHEFLTALLGILTVNQAPAFVVRTELLQQNAVARFALQRYPRQVADALAGRALQGDDEVIWLYAATTAHFLSGPVSPLVAELLSRTEGAVEAGAEEQVRTTVQKLQKMGLLSGASKA
;
A
#
# COMPACT_ATOMS: atom_id res chain seq x y z
N MET A 1 25.91 -24.34 -7.07
CA MET A 1 24.81 -23.46 -7.50
C MET A 1 24.13 -24.15 -8.65
N THR A 2 22.99 -24.79 -8.41
CA THR A 2 22.26 -25.52 -9.45
C THR A 2 21.52 -24.50 -10.28
N ASP A 3 21.94 -24.32 -11.52
CA ASP A 3 21.31 -23.43 -12.49
C ASP A 3 19.94 -24.04 -12.84
N GLN A 4 18.89 -23.63 -12.11
CA GLN A 4 17.53 -24.06 -12.40
C GLN A 4 17.08 -23.37 -13.68
N LEU A 5 17.10 -24.14 -14.77
CA LEU A 5 16.56 -23.73 -16.07
C LEU A 5 15.15 -23.14 -15.89
N VAL A 6 14.93 -22.00 -16.53
CA VAL A 6 13.65 -21.27 -16.48
C VAL A 6 12.60 -22.10 -17.22
N THR A 7 11.44 -22.30 -16.60
CA THR A 7 10.28 -22.95 -17.26
C THR A 7 9.55 -21.97 -18.18
N ILE A 8 8.78 -22.47 -19.15
CA ILE A 8 8.08 -21.62 -20.15
C ILE A 8 7.14 -20.61 -19.49
N ASP A 9 6.37 -21.04 -18.49
CA ASP A 9 5.47 -20.19 -17.71
C ASP A 9 6.22 -19.07 -16.99
N ARG A 10 7.37 -19.39 -16.39
CA ARG A 10 8.21 -18.41 -15.71
C ARG A 10 8.87 -17.44 -16.69
N ALA A 11 9.26 -17.92 -17.87
CA ALA A 11 9.78 -17.08 -18.95
C ALA A 11 8.71 -16.10 -19.45
N LEU A 12 7.48 -16.56 -19.72
CA LEU A 12 6.37 -15.70 -20.13
C LEU A 12 6.04 -14.67 -19.05
N TYR A 13 5.96 -15.10 -17.79
CA TYR A 13 5.71 -14.20 -16.66
C TYR A 13 6.75 -13.08 -16.60
N ARG A 14 8.04 -13.42 -16.73
CA ARG A 14 9.13 -12.44 -16.76
C ARG A 14 9.07 -11.54 -17.99
N LEU A 15 8.74 -12.05 -19.17
CA LEU A 15 8.59 -11.21 -20.37
C LEU A 15 7.45 -10.18 -20.21
N LEU A 16 6.36 -10.55 -19.54
CA LEU A 16 5.23 -9.66 -19.32
C LEU A 16 5.51 -8.60 -18.24
N HIS A 17 6.20 -8.98 -17.16
CA HIS A 17 6.34 -8.14 -15.97
C HIS A 17 7.72 -7.47 -15.84
N GLN A 18 8.78 -8.07 -16.38
CA GLN A 18 10.14 -7.55 -16.31
C GLN A 18 10.55 -6.89 -17.63
N ARG A 19 10.58 -5.56 -17.64
CA ARG A 19 10.98 -4.73 -18.78
C ARG A 19 12.40 -5.04 -19.25
N THR A 20 13.37 -5.11 -18.37
CA THR A 20 14.78 -5.46 -18.66
C THR A 20 14.91 -6.84 -19.31
N TYR A 21 14.18 -7.83 -18.77
CA TYR A 21 14.12 -9.18 -19.33
C TYR A 21 13.50 -9.19 -20.74
N ARG A 22 12.40 -8.43 -20.92
CA ARG A 22 11.75 -8.25 -22.21
C ARG A 22 12.65 -7.52 -23.22
N GLU A 23 13.37 -6.49 -22.80
CA GLU A 23 14.30 -5.76 -23.67
C GLU A 23 15.44 -6.66 -24.16
N ALA A 24 15.96 -7.56 -23.30
CA ALA A 24 16.93 -8.57 -23.72
C ALA A 24 16.35 -9.54 -24.77
N PHE A 25 15.12 -10.02 -24.57
CA PHE A 25 14.41 -10.85 -25.55
C PHE A 25 14.20 -10.14 -26.89
N LEU A 26 13.68 -8.91 -26.88
CA LEU A 26 13.41 -8.15 -28.10
C LEU A 26 14.69 -7.82 -28.89
N ALA A 27 15.81 -7.62 -28.18
CA ALA A 27 17.12 -7.38 -28.78
C ALA A 27 17.85 -8.66 -29.20
N GLY A 28 17.26 -9.85 -29.03
CA GLY A 28 17.87 -11.14 -29.37
C GLY A 28 19.02 -11.56 -28.44
N ARG A 29 19.14 -10.94 -27.26
CA ARG A 29 20.17 -11.27 -26.25
C ARG A 29 19.75 -12.47 -25.40
N TYR A 30 19.43 -13.60 -26.05
CA TYR A 30 18.88 -14.79 -25.38
C TYR A 30 19.83 -15.41 -24.33
N ALA A 31 21.14 -15.19 -24.45
CA ALA A 31 22.12 -15.64 -23.47
C ALA A 31 21.89 -15.03 -22.07
N GLU A 32 21.29 -13.83 -22.00
CA GLU A 32 20.95 -13.15 -20.73
C GLU A 32 19.69 -13.73 -20.07
N LEU A 33 18.90 -14.53 -20.79
CA LEU A 33 17.57 -14.98 -20.35
C LEU A 33 17.59 -16.29 -19.56
N GLY A 34 18.71 -17.03 -19.61
CA GLY A 34 18.84 -18.34 -18.96
C GLY A 34 17.89 -19.41 -19.53
N TRP A 35 17.58 -19.31 -20.83
CA TRP A 35 16.65 -20.22 -21.52
C TRP A 35 17.33 -21.52 -21.93
N SER A 36 16.59 -22.63 -21.84
CA SER A 36 16.93 -23.86 -22.56
C SER A 36 16.57 -23.72 -24.05
N GLU A 37 17.13 -24.58 -24.89
CA GLU A 37 16.80 -24.64 -26.33
C GLU A 37 15.30 -24.85 -26.56
N GLN A 38 14.66 -25.67 -25.72
CA GLN A 38 13.21 -25.90 -25.78
C GLN A 38 12.40 -24.63 -25.50
N VAL A 39 12.81 -23.83 -24.51
CA VAL A 39 12.14 -22.55 -24.20
C VAL A 39 12.37 -21.56 -25.35
N ALA A 40 13.60 -21.45 -25.84
CA ALA A 40 13.91 -20.57 -26.96
C ALA A 40 13.03 -20.88 -28.18
N GLN A 41 12.92 -22.16 -28.56
CA GLN A 41 12.08 -22.61 -29.67
C GLN A 41 10.59 -22.29 -29.44
N ALA A 42 10.09 -22.42 -28.21
CA ALA A 42 8.70 -22.10 -27.88
C ALA A 42 8.37 -20.60 -28.03
N PHE A 43 9.37 -19.72 -27.90
CA PHE A 43 9.22 -18.27 -28.02
C PHE A 43 9.59 -17.70 -29.40
N GLU A 44 10.05 -18.51 -30.35
CA GLU A 44 10.37 -18.06 -31.72
C GLU A 44 9.17 -17.48 -32.46
N THR A 45 7.98 -18.02 -32.20
CA THR A 45 6.74 -17.65 -32.88
C THR A 45 5.94 -16.55 -32.16
N VAL A 46 6.43 -16.07 -31.01
CA VAL A 46 5.72 -15.06 -30.23
C VAL A 46 5.75 -13.72 -30.95
N ASP A 47 4.57 -13.12 -31.12
CA ASP A 47 4.43 -11.76 -31.61
C ASP A 47 5.02 -10.77 -30.60
N ARG A 48 6.11 -10.13 -31.01
CA ARG A 48 6.89 -9.19 -30.19
C ARG A 48 6.14 -7.88 -29.93
N ASP A 49 5.33 -7.45 -30.90
CA ASP A 49 4.55 -6.23 -30.78
C ASP A 49 3.37 -6.45 -29.84
N GLU A 50 2.69 -7.59 -29.96
CA GLU A 50 1.62 -7.97 -29.04
C GLU A 50 2.13 -8.17 -27.60
N LEU A 51 3.29 -8.82 -27.44
CA LEU A 51 3.95 -8.96 -26.14
C LEU A 51 4.23 -7.58 -25.51
N THR A 52 4.79 -6.66 -26.29
CA THR A 52 5.11 -5.30 -25.83
C THR A 52 3.85 -4.51 -25.49
N ALA A 53 2.80 -4.61 -26.31
CA ALA A 53 1.52 -3.96 -26.07
C ALA A 53 0.86 -4.49 -24.79
N THR A 54 0.88 -5.81 -24.59
CA THR A 54 0.32 -6.48 -23.41
C THR A 54 1.04 -6.07 -22.14
N ALA A 55 2.38 -6.08 -22.14
CA ALA A 55 3.17 -5.62 -21.00
C ALA A 55 2.89 -4.15 -20.63
N LYS A 56 2.83 -3.26 -21.63
CA LYS A 56 2.46 -1.85 -21.42
C LYS A 56 1.05 -1.71 -20.85
N GLN A 57 0.12 -2.55 -21.28
CA GLN A 57 -1.25 -2.54 -20.76
C GLN A 57 -1.31 -2.97 -19.29
N ILE A 58 -0.49 -3.95 -18.87
CA ILE A 58 -0.38 -4.36 -17.45
C ILE A 58 0.05 -3.16 -16.59
N SER A 59 1.18 -2.51 -16.92
CA SER A 59 1.66 -1.34 -16.15
C SER A 59 0.65 -0.19 -16.16
N ARG A 60 -0.01 0.08 -17.30
CA ARG A 60 -1.05 1.12 -17.40
C ARG A 60 -2.27 0.82 -16.54
N ARG A 61 -2.74 -0.43 -16.51
CA ARG A 61 -3.85 -0.85 -15.64
C ARG A 61 -3.46 -0.78 -14.18
N LEU A 62 -2.24 -1.18 -13.82
CA LEU A 62 -1.76 -1.06 -12.45
C LEU A 62 -1.72 0.42 -11.99
N LEU A 63 -1.28 1.31 -12.88
CA LEU A 63 -1.21 2.74 -12.61
C LEU A 63 -2.60 3.39 -12.52
N ALA A 64 -3.44 3.21 -13.54
CA ALA A 64 -4.72 3.91 -13.69
C ALA A 64 -5.91 3.20 -13.02
N GLY A 65 -5.76 1.91 -12.72
CA GLY A 65 -6.85 1.04 -12.31
C GLY A 65 -7.69 0.55 -13.48
N ASP A 66 -8.75 -0.17 -13.16
CA ASP A 66 -9.75 -0.64 -14.11
C ASP A 66 -11.05 0.16 -13.98
N ARG A 67 -11.76 0.30 -15.10
CA ARG A 67 -13.00 1.09 -15.22
C ARG A 67 -14.12 0.69 -14.24
N THR A 68 -14.06 -0.52 -13.69
CA THR A 68 -15.16 -1.15 -12.98
C THR A 68 -15.04 -1.16 -11.46
N SER A 69 -13.84 -0.99 -10.87
CA SER A 69 -13.70 -1.22 -9.43
C SER A 69 -12.46 -0.62 -8.73
N SER A 70 -11.36 -0.39 -9.43
CA SER A 70 -10.08 0.01 -8.81
C SER A 70 -9.61 1.35 -9.37
N LYS A 71 -9.20 2.28 -8.49
CA LYS A 71 -8.59 3.55 -8.91
C LYS A 71 -7.08 3.43 -9.25
N GLY A 72 -6.54 2.21 -9.17
CA GLY A 72 -5.12 1.92 -9.39
C GLY A 72 -4.18 2.63 -8.41
N LEU A 73 -2.88 2.48 -8.66
CA LEU A 73 -1.85 3.12 -7.86
C LEU A 73 -1.95 4.65 -7.88
N ARG A 74 -2.36 5.26 -9.01
CA ARG A 74 -2.51 6.72 -9.10
C ARG A 74 -3.68 7.24 -8.24
N GLY A 75 -4.71 6.43 -8.05
CA GLY A 75 -5.81 6.75 -7.15
C GLY A 75 -5.45 6.59 -5.68
N ALA A 76 -4.62 5.60 -5.35
CA ALA A 76 -4.14 5.36 -3.99
C ALA A 76 -3.04 6.35 -3.57
N PHE A 77 -2.11 6.67 -4.48
CA PHE A 77 -0.87 7.41 -4.24
C PHE A 77 -0.77 8.70 -5.08
N GLY A 78 -1.89 9.42 -5.21
CA GLY A 78 -2.01 10.53 -6.15
C GLY A 78 -0.98 11.64 -5.96
N ARG A 79 -0.76 12.10 -4.72
CA ARG A 79 0.22 13.15 -4.44
C ARG A 79 1.66 12.63 -4.48
N VAL A 80 1.89 11.36 -4.11
CA VAL A 80 3.19 10.72 -4.28
C VAL A 80 3.59 10.69 -5.76
N PHE A 81 2.69 10.31 -6.67
CA PHE A 81 2.98 10.35 -8.11
C PHE A 81 3.19 11.78 -8.63
N GLN A 82 2.43 12.77 -8.14
CA GLN A 82 2.66 14.17 -8.49
C GLN A 82 4.07 14.63 -8.06
N ALA A 83 4.53 14.25 -6.87
CA ALA A 83 5.86 14.58 -6.38
C ALA A 83 6.98 13.89 -7.19
N LEU A 84 6.78 12.61 -7.54
CA LEU A 84 7.70 11.87 -8.43
C LEU A 84 7.80 12.53 -9.81
N GLU A 85 6.68 12.88 -10.42
CA GLU A 85 6.64 13.52 -11.73
C GLU A 85 7.26 14.92 -11.71
N ALA A 86 7.02 15.70 -10.66
CA ALA A 86 7.66 17.00 -10.45
C ALA A 86 9.19 16.90 -10.34
N ALA A 87 9.69 15.77 -9.84
CA ALA A 87 11.11 15.46 -9.80
C ALA A 87 11.68 14.83 -11.08
N GLY A 88 10.89 14.79 -12.17
CA GLY A 88 11.31 14.24 -13.45
C GLY A 88 11.31 12.71 -13.50
N ARG A 89 10.56 12.03 -12.62
CA ARG A 89 10.36 10.57 -12.63
C ARG A 89 8.95 10.25 -13.15
N PRO A 90 8.80 9.88 -14.44
CA PRO A 90 7.49 9.60 -15.01
C PRO A 90 6.80 8.44 -14.28
N ALA A 91 5.50 8.57 -14.02
CA ALA A 91 4.75 7.56 -13.26
C ALA A 91 4.85 6.15 -13.87
N LEU A 92 4.85 6.02 -15.20
CA LEU A 92 4.97 4.72 -15.87
C LEU A 92 6.35 4.09 -15.67
N ASP A 93 7.43 4.87 -15.68
CA ASP A 93 8.77 4.33 -15.42
C ASP A 93 8.91 3.84 -13.97
N VAL A 94 8.29 4.56 -13.02
CA VAL A 94 8.22 4.13 -11.61
C VAL A 94 7.43 2.83 -11.48
N VAL A 95 6.31 2.70 -12.19
CA VAL A 95 5.50 1.47 -12.16
C VAL A 95 6.23 0.30 -12.83
N ASP A 96 6.91 0.52 -13.96
CA ASP A 96 7.71 -0.53 -14.60
C ASP A 96 8.82 -1.01 -13.64
N ALA A 97 9.51 -0.10 -12.96
CA ALA A 97 10.51 -0.45 -11.93
C ALA A 97 9.89 -1.17 -10.72
N PHE A 98 8.68 -0.79 -10.32
CA PHE A 98 7.94 -1.48 -9.27
C PHE A 98 7.59 -2.92 -9.66
N VAL A 99 7.05 -3.14 -10.85
CA VAL A 99 6.65 -4.47 -11.32
C VAL A 99 7.86 -5.42 -11.45
N GLU A 100 9.04 -4.87 -11.74
CA GLU A 100 10.32 -5.59 -11.73
C GLU A 100 10.85 -5.92 -10.34
N SER A 101 10.37 -5.23 -9.31
CA SER A 101 10.92 -5.34 -7.96
C SER A 101 10.50 -6.64 -7.27
N GLN A 102 11.33 -7.07 -6.32
CA GLN A 102 10.99 -8.19 -5.43
C GLN A 102 9.72 -7.91 -4.60
N GLN A 103 9.37 -6.64 -4.36
CA GLN A 103 8.19 -6.27 -3.59
C GLN A 103 6.90 -6.60 -4.35
N TYR A 104 6.91 -6.45 -5.67
CA TYR A 104 5.78 -6.85 -6.52
C TYR A 104 5.56 -8.37 -6.51
N GLU A 105 6.62 -9.18 -6.34
CA GLU A 105 6.45 -10.64 -6.22
C GLU A 105 5.62 -11.05 -5.00
N ALA A 106 5.55 -10.23 -3.94
CA ALA A 106 4.76 -10.49 -2.74
C ALA A 106 3.26 -10.16 -2.90
N TYR A 107 2.90 -9.44 -3.97
CA TYR A 107 1.52 -9.04 -4.25
C TYR A 107 0.69 -10.23 -4.78
N ARG A 108 -0.51 -10.44 -4.22
CA ARG A 108 -1.50 -11.41 -4.71
C ARG A 108 -2.90 -10.85 -4.49
N GLU A 109 -3.65 -10.56 -5.55
CA GLU A 109 -5.04 -10.10 -5.46
C GLU A 109 -6.07 -11.20 -5.75
N VAL A 110 -5.65 -12.28 -6.43
CA VAL A 110 -6.57 -13.33 -6.87
C VAL A 110 -6.87 -14.28 -5.70
N PRO A 111 -8.15 -14.46 -5.32
CA PRO A 111 -8.55 -15.47 -4.36
C PRO A 111 -8.02 -16.85 -4.78
N TYR A 112 -7.48 -17.61 -3.81
CA TYR A 112 -6.94 -18.96 -4.02
C TYR A 112 -5.62 -19.05 -4.81
N ALA A 113 -5.03 -17.94 -5.27
CA ALA A 113 -3.70 -17.92 -5.91
C ALA A 113 -2.52 -17.90 -4.92
N GLY A 114 -2.76 -18.30 -3.67
CA GLY A 114 -1.82 -18.25 -2.55
C GLY A 114 -2.02 -17.04 -1.64
N THR A 115 -1.23 -16.98 -0.57
CA THR A 115 -1.20 -15.84 0.36
C THR A 115 -0.26 -14.76 -0.16
N GLY A 116 -0.74 -13.51 -0.20
CA GLY A 116 0.06 -12.35 -0.55
C GLY A 116 -0.55 -11.07 0.00
N ILE A 117 0.15 -9.96 -0.21
CA ILE A 117 -0.30 -8.62 0.22
C ILE A 117 -1.07 -7.92 -0.90
N CYS A 118 -1.76 -6.82 -0.56
CA CYS A 118 -2.35 -5.94 -1.55
C CYS A 118 -1.27 -5.17 -2.34
N VAL A 119 -1.65 -4.62 -3.50
CA VAL A 119 -0.73 -3.88 -4.37
C VAL A 119 -0.23 -2.60 -3.69
N GLU A 120 -1.07 -1.96 -2.88
CA GLU A 120 -0.74 -0.72 -2.19
C GLU A 120 0.37 -0.94 -1.15
N GLU A 121 0.30 -2.04 -0.41
CA GLU A 121 1.35 -2.40 0.54
C GLU A 121 2.65 -2.79 -0.19
N ALA A 122 2.55 -3.47 -1.32
CA ALA A 122 3.72 -3.84 -2.11
C ALA A 122 4.41 -2.59 -2.68
N PHE A 123 3.64 -1.63 -3.18
CA PHE A 123 4.16 -0.36 -3.71
C PHE A 123 4.75 0.53 -2.60
N TYR A 124 4.10 0.56 -1.43
CA TYR A 124 4.63 1.21 -0.24
C TYR A 124 6.01 0.66 0.16
N GLU A 125 6.14 -0.67 0.24
CA GLU A 125 7.42 -1.32 0.55
C GLU A 125 8.48 -1.13 -0.53
N PHE A 126 8.09 -0.97 -1.79
CA PHE A 126 8.99 -0.65 -2.89
C PHE A 126 9.57 0.76 -2.74
N LEU A 127 8.73 1.79 -2.58
CA LEU A 127 9.19 3.17 -2.45
C LEU A 127 9.99 3.41 -1.16
N LYS A 128 9.70 2.69 -0.07
CA LYS A 128 10.52 2.69 1.15
C LYS A 128 11.96 2.22 0.95
N ARG A 129 12.29 1.59 -0.17
CA ARG A 129 13.65 1.17 -0.52
C ARG A 129 14.29 2.08 -1.56
N ASP A 130 13.53 2.98 -2.15
CA ASP A 130 14.02 3.93 -3.14
C ASP A 130 14.85 5.02 -2.45
N GLN A 131 16.17 4.99 -2.67
CA GLN A 131 17.10 5.90 -2.00
C GLN A 131 16.83 7.37 -2.28
N TRP A 132 16.26 7.71 -3.44
CA TRP A 132 15.93 9.09 -3.74
C TRP A 132 14.71 9.54 -2.92
N PHE A 133 13.72 8.66 -2.83
CA PHE A 133 12.45 8.94 -2.15
C PHE A 133 12.63 9.07 -0.63
N VAL A 134 13.36 8.14 0.00
CA VAL A 134 13.47 8.08 1.47
C VAL A 134 14.33 9.19 2.10
N ARG A 135 15.08 9.94 1.29
CA ARG A 135 15.89 11.07 1.77
C ARG A 135 15.04 12.26 2.21
N ASP A 136 13.82 12.34 1.70
CA ASP A 136 12.89 13.42 2.01
C ASP A 136 11.84 12.93 3.01
N GLU A 137 11.93 13.43 4.24
CA GLU A 137 11.00 13.12 5.32
C GLU A 137 9.55 13.51 4.97
N TRP A 138 9.36 14.59 4.21
CA TRP A 138 8.05 15.01 3.73
C TRP A 138 7.43 13.94 2.83
N LEU A 139 8.20 13.44 1.86
CA LEU A 139 7.75 12.41 0.94
C LEU A 139 7.45 11.10 1.67
N MET A 140 8.24 10.75 2.67
CA MET A 140 7.97 9.58 3.51
C MET A 140 6.66 9.72 4.29
N CYS A 141 6.42 10.88 4.91
CA CYS A 141 5.16 11.13 5.60
C CYS A 141 3.96 11.05 4.67
N LEU A 142 4.09 11.64 3.47
CA LEU A 142 3.06 11.62 2.43
C LEU A 142 2.78 10.20 1.94
N LEU A 143 3.82 9.41 1.68
CA LEU A 143 3.73 8.02 1.28
C LEU A 143 3.00 7.18 2.33
N THR A 144 3.38 7.31 3.61
CA THR A 144 2.70 6.61 4.71
C THR A 144 1.24 7.05 4.85
N HIS A 145 0.95 8.35 4.69
CA HIS A 145 -0.43 8.86 4.74
C HIS A 145 -1.31 8.27 3.63
N GLU A 146 -0.84 8.31 2.39
CA GLU A 146 -1.59 7.78 1.23
C GLU A 146 -1.73 6.24 1.31
N PHE A 147 -0.68 5.54 1.74
CA PHE A 147 -0.73 4.09 2.00
C PHE A 147 -1.79 3.73 3.05
N LEU A 148 -1.74 4.33 4.24
CA LEU A 148 -2.69 4.02 5.32
C LEU A 148 -4.11 4.39 4.94
N THR A 149 -4.30 5.49 4.21
CA THR A 149 -5.61 5.90 3.69
C THR A 149 -6.17 4.87 2.70
N ALA A 150 -5.36 4.41 1.75
CA ALA A 150 -5.78 3.41 0.79
C ALA A 150 -6.08 2.06 1.47
N LEU A 151 -5.16 1.56 2.30
CA LEU A 151 -5.31 0.28 2.99
C LEU A 151 -6.53 0.25 3.90
N LEU A 152 -6.72 1.26 4.75
CA LEU A 152 -7.87 1.31 5.66
C LEU A 152 -9.18 1.62 4.92
N GLY A 153 -9.13 2.33 3.79
CA GLY A 153 -10.25 2.45 2.88
C GLY A 153 -10.71 1.08 2.37
N ILE A 154 -9.77 0.23 1.93
CA ILE A 154 -10.07 -1.15 1.50
C ILE A 154 -10.66 -1.95 2.67
N LEU A 155 -10.05 -1.90 3.85
CA LEU A 155 -10.48 -2.67 5.03
C LEU A 155 -11.83 -2.24 5.59
N THR A 156 -12.26 -1.00 5.32
CA THR A 156 -13.60 -0.51 5.66
C THR A 156 -14.67 -1.17 4.79
N VAL A 157 -14.39 -1.35 3.49
CA VAL A 157 -15.32 -1.97 2.54
C VAL A 157 -15.27 -3.49 2.62
N ASN A 158 -14.08 -4.07 2.83
CA ASN A 158 -13.86 -5.49 2.92
C ASN A 158 -13.04 -5.84 4.17
N GLN A 159 -13.71 -6.29 5.22
CA GLN A 159 -13.07 -6.63 6.51
C GLN A 159 -12.27 -7.94 6.47
N ALA A 160 -12.52 -8.80 5.48
CA ALA A 160 -11.83 -10.07 5.27
C ALA A 160 -11.33 -10.16 3.82
N PRO A 161 -10.35 -9.31 3.44
CA PRO A 161 -9.87 -9.29 2.07
C PRO A 161 -9.15 -10.59 1.70
N ALA A 162 -9.04 -10.86 0.39
CA ALA A 162 -8.31 -12.01 -0.15
C ALA A 162 -6.77 -11.86 -0.07
N PHE A 163 -6.27 -10.92 0.73
CA PHE A 163 -4.86 -10.66 0.97
C PHE A 163 -4.59 -10.60 2.48
N VAL A 164 -3.33 -10.74 2.86
CA VAL A 164 -2.87 -10.53 4.23
C VAL A 164 -2.34 -9.09 4.38
N VAL A 165 -2.54 -8.49 5.55
CA VAL A 165 -1.90 -7.21 5.91
C VAL A 165 -0.63 -7.54 6.69
N ARG A 166 0.56 -7.19 6.19
CA ARG A 166 1.83 -7.47 6.91
C ARG A 166 2.43 -6.24 7.57
N THR A 167 2.04 -5.04 7.16
CA THR A 167 2.57 -3.80 7.73
C THR A 167 2.40 -3.77 9.25
N GLU A 168 3.47 -3.45 9.95
CA GLU A 168 3.48 -3.30 11.42
C GLU A 168 2.84 -1.98 11.87
N LEU A 169 2.53 -1.08 10.94
CA LEU A 169 1.87 0.19 11.24
C LEU A 169 0.43 0.01 11.72
N LEU A 170 -0.19 -1.12 11.37
CA LEU A 170 -1.58 -1.40 11.66
C LEU A 170 -1.72 -2.14 12.99
N GLN A 171 -2.52 -1.57 13.87
CA GLN A 171 -2.98 -2.16 15.11
C GLN A 171 -4.46 -2.57 14.94
N GLN A 172 -4.91 -3.46 15.82
CA GLN A 172 -6.30 -3.88 15.86
C GLN A 172 -6.77 -3.98 17.31
N ASN A 173 -7.99 -3.50 17.55
CA ASN A 173 -8.73 -3.78 18.77
C ASN A 173 -9.98 -4.60 18.45
N ALA A 174 -10.87 -4.81 19.43
CA ALA A 174 -12.07 -5.63 19.25
C ALA A 174 -13.04 -5.13 18.18
N VAL A 175 -13.00 -3.85 17.80
CA VAL A 175 -14.01 -3.21 16.94
C VAL A 175 -13.45 -2.51 15.70
N ALA A 176 -12.15 -2.19 15.68
CA ALA A 176 -11.54 -1.42 14.60
C ALA A 176 -10.10 -1.86 14.32
N ARG A 177 -9.70 -1.66 13.07
CA ARG A 177 -8.30 -1.66 12.65
C ARG A 177 -7.84 -0.22 12.52
N PHE A 178 -6.70 0.13 13.08
CA PHE A 178 -6.25 1.52 13.13
C PHE A 178 -4.74 1.65 13.10
N ALA A 179 -4.27 2.82 12.70
CA ALA A 179 -2.87 3.21 12.75
C ALA A 179 -2.78 4.61 13.38
N LEU A 180 -1.78 4.79 14.24
CA LEU A 180 -1.44 6.08 14.84
C LEU A 180 -0.06 6.47 14.30
N GLN A 181 0.02 7.62 13.64
CA GLN A 181 1.28 8.15 13.11
C GLN A 181 1.57 9.50 13.76
N ARG A 182 2.85 9.79 14.00
CA ARG A 182 3.29 11.12 14.39
C ARG A 182 3.81 11.83 13.15
N TYR A 183 3.28 13.01 12.88
CA TYR A 183 3.75 13.86 11.80
C TYR A 183 4.30 15.17 12.35
N PRO A 184 5.39 15.71 11.76
CA PRO A 184 5.76 17.10 11.97
C PRO A 184 4.57 18.02 11.67
N ARG A 185 4.41 19.10 12.44
CA ARG A 185 3.26 20.01 12.33
C ARG A 185 3.03 20.53 10.93
N GLN A 186 4.09 20.91 10.22
CA GLN A 186 4.00 21.38 8.83
C GLN A 186 3.36 20.34 7.90
N VAL A 187 3.67 19.06 8.12
CA VAL A 187 3.07 17.94 7.39
C VAL A 187 1.61 17.82 7.74
N ALA A 188 1.30 17.76 9.05
CA ALA A 188 -0.07 17.62 9.52
C ALA A 188 -0.98 18.76 9.04
N ASP A 189 -0.50 20.00 9.03
CA ASP A 189 -1.23 21.17 8.56
C ASP A 189 -1.59 21.07 7.07
N ALA A 190 -0.64 20.64 6.23
CA ALA A 190 -0.93 20.49 4.80
C ALA A 190 -1.84 19.29 4.53
N LEU A 191 -1.70 18.20 5.28
CA LEU A 191 -2.62 17.05 5.19
C LEU A 191 -4.04 17.44 5.63
N ALA A 192 -4.16 18.30 6.64
CA ALA A 192 -5.45 18.79 7.15
C ALA A 192 -6.07 19.90 6.27
N GLY A 193 -5.27 20.55 5.41
CA GLY A 193 -5.68 21.71 4.63
C GLY A 193 -5.93 22.96 5.48
N ARG A 194 -5.43 23.00 6.72
CA ARG A 194 -5.59 24.12 7.66
C ARG A 194 -4.51 24.07 8.74
N ALA A 195 -4.19 25.22 9.32
CA ALA A 195 -3.33 25.30 10.50
C ALA A 195 -4.00 24.63 11.70
N LEU A 196 -3.33 23.63 12.27
CA LEU A 196 -3.71 23.00 13.53
C LEU A 196 -3.16 23.82 14.70
N GLN A 197 -3.70 23.61 15.90
CA GLN A 197 -3.16 24.20 17.14
C GLN A 197 -2.39 23.15 17.97
N GLY A 198 -1.51 23.58 18.88
CA GLY A 198 -0.76 22.70 19.80
C GLY A 198 0.72 22.48 19.42
N ASP A 199 1.24 21.30 19.80
CA ASP A 199 2.67 20.92 19.80
C ASP A 199 3.31 20.72 18.42
N ASP A 200 4.64 20.77 18.32
CA ASP A 200 5.36 20.63 17.04
C ASP A 200 5.14 19.29 16.31
N GLU A 201 4.63 18.27 17.00
CA GLU A 201 4.20 17.00 16.41
C GLU A 201 2.69 16.77 16.62
N VAL A 202 2.05 16.18 15.61
CA VAL A 202 0.62 15.87 15.63
C VAL A 202 0.43 14.36 15.52
N ILE A 203 -0.31 13.78 16.45
CA ILE A 203 -0.75 12.39 16.35
C ILE A 203 -1.92 12.33 15.38
N TRP A 204 -1.78 11.53 14.33
CA TRP A 204 -2.77 11.34 13.29
C TRP A 204 -3.33 9.91 13.37
N LEU A 205 -4.65 9.82 13.45
CA LEU A 205 -5.37 8.56 13.41
C LEU A 205 -5.77 8.23 11.98
N TYR A 206 -5.63 6.97 11.63
CA TYR A 206 -6.35 6.33 10.54
C TYR A 206 -7.08 5.13 11.12
N ALA A 207 -8.37 4.98 10.86
CA ALA A 207 -9.15 3.86 11.39
C ALA A 207 -10.20 3.39 10.40
N ALA A 208 -10.30 2.06 10.27
CA ALA A 208 -11.35 1.36 9.57
C ALA A 208 -12.24 0.71 10.63
N THR A 209 -13.49 1.19 10.67
CA THR A 209 -14.57 0.58 11.47
C THR A 209 -15.47 -0.22 10.54
N THR A 210 -16.48 -0.89 11.11
CA THR A 210 -17.43 -1.66 10.31
C THR A 210 -18.29 -0.81 9.36
N ALA A 211 -18.41 0.49 9.64
CA ALA A 211 -19.27 1.41 8.88
C ALA A 211 -18.50 2.53 8.17
N HIS A 212 -17.36 2.95 8.71
CA HIS A 212 -16.68 4.18 8.31
C HIS A 212 -15.17 4.06 8.32
N PHE A 213 -14.55 4.75 7.36
CA PHE A 213 -13.16 5.14 7.41
C PHE A 213 -13.05 6.51 8.08
N LEU A 214 -12.15 6.63 9.06
CA LEU A 214 -11.90 7.84 9.82
C LEU A 214 -10.42 8.19 9.70
N SER A 215 -10.12 9.47 9.43
CA SER A 215 -8.74 9.96 9.42
C SER A 215 -8.67 11.40 9.91
N GLY A 216 -7.65 11.72 10.70
CA GLY A 216 -7.43 13.07 11.17
C GLY A 216 -6.56 13.17 12.43
N PRO A 217 -6.22 14.39 12.85
CA PRO A 217 -5.47 14.63 14.07
C PRO A 217 -6.28 14.23 15.30
N VAL A 218 -5.61 13.62 16.28
CA VAL A 218 -6.20 13.19 17.55
C VAL A 218 -5.34 13.65 18.73
N SER A 219 -5.98 13.79 19.90
CA SER A 219 -5.25 14.10 21.14
C SER A 219 -4.46 12.88 21.64
N PRO A 220 -3.40 13.08 22.45
CA PRO A 220 -2.70 12.00 23.14
C PRO A 220 -3.63 11.07 23.94
N LEU A 221 -4.65 11.64 24.58
CA LEU A 221 -5.66 10.86 25.32
C LEU A 221 -6.43 9.89 24.41
N VAL A 222 -6.83 10.33 23.22
CA VAL A 222 -7.52 9.45 22.26
C VAL A 222 -6.58 8.35 21.77
N ALA A 223 -5.33 8.70 21.45
CA ALA A 223 -4.33 7.73 21.01
C ALA A 223 -4.08 6.65 22.07
N GLU A 224 -3.92 7.07 23.33
CA GLU A 224 -3.74 6.16 24.46
C GLU A 224 -4.94 5.23 24.66
N LEU A 225 -6.17 5.77 24.61
CA LEU A 225 -7.39 4.97 24.77
C LEU A 225 -7.55 3.92 23.67
N LEU A 226 -7.14 4.21 22.43
CA LEU A 226 -7.23 3.26 21.32
C LEU A 226 -6.19 2.13 21.42
N SER A 227 -4.99 2.44 21.92
CA SER A 227 -3.91 1.45 22.07
C SER A 227 -4.08 0.53 23.29
N ARG A 228 -5.09 0.76 24.14
CA ARG A 228 -5.41 -0.16 25.25
C ARG A 228 -6.15 -1.41 24.74
N THR A 229 -5.44 -2.54 24.75
CA THR A 229 -6.02 -3.88 24.55
C THR A 229 -6.76 -4.33 25.81
N GLU A 230 -8.06 -4.04 25.86
CA GLU A 230 -9.05 -4.47 26.87
C GLU A 230 -8.91 -3.93 28.31
N GLY A 231 -10.06 -3.58 28.91
CA GLY A 231 -10.21 -3.49 30.37
C GLY A 231 -10.23 -2.08 30.96
N ALA A 232 -11.44 -1.64 31.33
CA ALA A 232 -11.76 -0.58 32.30
C ALA A 232 -10.98 0.75 32.20
N VAL A 233 -11.67 1.77 31.70
CA VAL A 233 -11.48 3.09 32.31
C VAL A 233 -11.95 2.94 33.76
N GLU A 234 -11.00 2.95 34.70
CA GLU A 234 -11.27 2.77 36.13
C GLU A 234 -12.44 3.66 36.56
N ALA A 235 -13.34 3.10 37.38
CA ALA A 235 -14.43 3.83 38.00
C ALA A 235 -13.83 4.93 38.91
N GLY A 236 -13.64 6.12 38.33
CA GLY A 236 -12.84 7.20 38.92
C GLY A 236 -12.19 8.12 37.87
N ALA A 237 -12.16 7.71 36.59
CA ALA A 237 -11.59 8.55 35.54
C ALA A 237 -12.33 9.89 35.40
N GLU A 238 -11.54 10.95 35.24
CA GLU A 238 -12.01 12.32 35.06
C GLU A 238 -13.09 12.41 33.97
N GLU A 239 -14.08 13.28 34.16
CA GLU A 239 -15.26 13.45 33.27
C GLU A 239 -14.88 13.58 31.77
N GLN A 240 -13.70 14.15 31.49
CA GLN A 240 -13.12 14.28 30.16
C GLN A 240 -12.79 12.93 29.51
N VAL A 241 -12.26 11.97 30.27
CA VAL A 241 -11.96 10.60 29.81
C VAL A 241 -13.28 9.88 29.50
N ARG A 242 -14.26 9.95 30.41
CA ARG A 242 -15.58 9.32 30.21
C ARG A 242 -16.28 9.84 28.96
N THR A 243 -16.29 11.16 28.78
CA THR A 243 -16.86 11.81 27.59
C THR A 243 -16.15 11.37 26.31
N THR A 244 -14.82 11.27 26.35
CA THR A 244 -14.01 10.83 25.21
C THR A 244 -14.29 9.38 24.84
N VAL A 245 -14.36 8.48 25.82
CA VAL A 245 -14.72 7.06 25.61
C VAL A 245 -16.09 6.94 24.96
N GLN A 246 -17.09 7.65 25.46
CA GLN A 246 -18.44 7.62 24.88
C GLN A 246 -18.45 8.09 23.41
N LYS A 247 -17.65 9.10 23.06
CA LYS A 247 -17.50 9.55 21.67
C LYS A 247 -16.84 8.47 20.81
N LEU A 248 -15.74 7.87 21.27
CA LEU A 248 -15.06 6.80 20.55
C LEU A 248 -15.94 5.57 20.36
N GLN A 249 -16.76 5.21 21.35
CA GLN A 249 -17.76 4.14 21.24
C GLN A 249 -18.82 4.45 20.18
N LYS A 250 -19.37 5.67 20.18
CA LYS A 250 -20.32 6.11 19.14
C LYS A 250 -19.72 6.09 17.74
N MET A 251 -18.41 6.33 17.63
CA MET A 251 -17.66 6.27 16.36
C MET A 251 -17.24 4.84 15.99
N GLY A 252 -17.54 3.83 16.80
CA GLY A 252 -17.16 2.43 16.53
C GLY A 252 -15.67 2.15 16.72
N LEU A 253 -14.94 3.03 17.40
CA LEU A 253 -13.49 2.92 17.62
C LEU A 253 -13.14 2.18 18.93
N LEU A 254 -14.08 2.11 19.88
CA LEU A 254 -13.99 1.32 21.11
C LEU A 254 -15.27 0.49 21.27
N SER A 255 -15.16 -0.68 21.91
CA SER A 255 -16.33 -1.46 22.29
C SER A 255 -17.15 -0.73 23.36
N GLY A 256 -18.47 -0.77 23.21
CA GLY A 256 -19.38 -0.45 24.31
C GLY A 256 -19.14 -1.45 25.45
N ALA A 257 -19.24 -0.99 26.71
CA ALA A 257 -19.32 -1.93 27.81
C ALA A 257 -20.55 -2.82 27.58
N SER A 258 -20.31 -4.08 27.19
CA SER A 258 -21.37 -5.07 27.12
C SER A 258 -21.91 -5.21 28.54
N LYS A 259 -23.18 -4.88 28.75
CA LYS A 259 -23.88 -5.32 29.96
C LYS A 259 -23.96 -6.84 29.85
N ALA A 260 -23.07 -7.53 30.56
CA ALA A 260 -23.26 -8.94 30.91
C ALA A 260 -24.52 -9.09 31.75
#